data_AF-A0A1F2TAW9-F1
#
_entry.id   AF-A0A1F2TAW9-F1
#
_cell.length_a   1.000
_cell.length_b   1.000
_cell.length_c   1.000
_cell.angle_alpha   90.00
_cell.angle_beta   90.00
_cell.angle_gamma   90.00
#
_symmetry.space_group_name_H-M   'P 1'
#
loop_
_entity.id
_entity.type
_entity.pdbx_description
1 polymer ?
#
loop_
_entity_poly.entity_id
_entity_poly.type
_entity_poly.pdbx_seq_one_letter_code
_entity_poly.pdbx_strand_id
1 'polypeptide(L)'
;MRIGYVMNPLGVARRMRGLSLAEIANTTRLSPRHLEAIDEGRFADLPVGIYARSYVRAFADAVGLDTAELAAILPLLPTEEDPLPAAARARAAVAARAERVPRTRVPAAAGLDLLLLFILNAVIVRVVAMTCGIGAGALLTHTPLPLIVLCATTWVLYFILLAGVHGRTMGQVVCGVPDRRPECPLRLRVILLRAVNAWAPAD
;
A
#
# COMPACT_ATOMS: atom_id res chain seq x y z
N MET A 1 25.66 30.89 30.54
CA MET A 1 25.23 29.58 31.08
C MET A 1 23.74 29.44 30.82
N ARG A 2 23.31 28.65 29.83
CA ARG A 2 21.88 28.55 29.47
C ARG A 2 21.50 27.08 29.21
N ILE A 3 21.02 26.46 30.27
CA ILE A 3 19.85 25.55 30.36
C ILE A 3 19.88 24.29 29.48
N GLY A 4 20.13 23.15 30.14
CA GLY A 4 19.31 21.93 30.05
C GLY A 4 19.28 21.18 28.73
N TYR A 5 20.12 20.14 28.63
CA TYR A 5 19.96 19.05 27.68
C TYR A 5 18.58 18.40 27.86
N VAL A 6 17.58 18.86 27.10
CA VAL A 6 16.39 18.03 26.87
C VAL A 6 16.88 16.86 26.03
N MET A 7 16.98 15.67 26.63
CA MET A 7 17.41 14.48 25.91
C MET A 7 16.45 14.21 24.76
N ASN A 8 16.92 14.43 23.53
CA ASN A 8 16.18 14.08 22.32
C ASN A 8 16.05 12.54 22.22
N PRO A 9 14.85 11.99 21.96
CA PRO A 9 14.65 10.56 21.73
C PRO A 9 15.66 9.92 20.76
N LEU A 10 16.07 10.64 19.71
CA LEU A 10 17.06 10.16 18.74
C LEU A 10 18.43 9.91 19.37
N GLY A 11 18.91 10.85 20.21
CA GLY A 11 20.18 10.69 20.90
C GLY A 11 20.12 9.65 22.02
N VAL A 12 18.96 9.48 22.65
CA VAL A 12 18.73 8.38 23.61
C VAL A 12 18.83 7.04 22.89
N ALA A 13 18.11 6.86 21.77
CA ALA A 13 18.14 5.63 20.98
C ALA A 13 19.55 5.29 20.48
N ARG A 14 20.32 6.29 20.02
CA ARG A 14 21.72 6.11 19.64
C ARG A 14 22.55 5.56 20.80
N ARG A 15 22.47 6.21 21.97
CA ARG A 15 23.25 5.82 23.15
C ARG A 15 22.87 4.45 23.68
N MET A 16 21.58 4.10 23.68
CA MET A 16 21.13 2.75 24.04
C MET A 16 21.68 1.67 23.10
N ARG A 17 21.92 2.00 21.83
CA ARG A 17 22.53 1.10 20.85
C ARG A 17 24.06 1.13 20.84
N GLY A 18 24.69 1.99 21.63
CA GLY A 18 26.15 2.14 21.65
C GLY A 18 26.75 2.63 20.33
N LEU A 19 25.95 3.25 19.46
CA LEU A 19 26.40 3.69 18.13
C LEU A 19 27.13 5.05 18.22
N SER A 20 28.27 5.16 17.56
CA SER A 20 28.98 6.41 17.35
C SER A 20 28.34 7.22 16.22
N LEU A 21 28.52 8.55 16.25
CA LEU A 21 28.07 9.40 15.14
C LEU A 21 28.82 9.09 13.83
N ALA A 22 30.06 8.59 13.92
CA ALA A 22 30.83 8.15 12.76
C ALA A 22 30.22 6.91 12.08
N GLU A 23 29.73 5.93 12.86
CA GLU A 23 29.03 4.76 12.31
C GLU A 23 27.71 5.14 11.64
N ILE A 24 26.96 6.10 12.22
CA ILE A 24 25.75 6.64 11.61
C ILE A 24 26.09 7.43 10.35
N ALA A 25 27.19 8.19 10.33
CA ALA A 25 27.65 8.90 9.14
C ALA A 25 27.98 7.94 7.98
N ASN A 26 28.64 6.82 8.27
CA ASN A 26 28.98 5.81 7.28
C ASN A 26 27.75 5.15 6.65
N THR A 27 26.70 4.95 7.43
CA THR A 27 25.46 4.30 6.96
C THR A 27 24.51 5.27 6.25
N THR A 28 24.34 6.47 6.79
CA THR A 28 23.38 7.47 6.28
C THR A 28 23.96 8.41 5.23
N ARG A 29 25.30 8.49 5.12
CA ARG A 29 26.04 9.46 4.29
C ARG A 29 25.73 10.93 4.61
N LEU A 30 25.27 11.19 5.83
CA LEU A 30 25.02 12.55 6.31
C LEU A 30 26.31 13.16 6.88
N SER A 31 26.43 14.48 6.74
CA SER A 31 27.55 15.23 7.33
C SER A 31 27.55 15.10 8.86
N PRO A 32 28.72 14.87 9.51
CA PRO A 32 28.83 14.79 10.97
C PRO A 32 28.18 15.98 11.70
N ARG A 33 28.31 17.19 11.13
CA ARG A 33 27.71 18.41 11.69
C ARG A 33 26.17 18.33 11.81
N HIS A 34 25.50 17.72 10.83
CA HIS A 34 24.05 17.56 10.88
C HIS A 34 23.64 16.43 11.83
N LEU A 35 24.46 15.37 11.93
CA LEU A 35 24.22 14.27 12.86
C LEU A 35 24.34 14.72 14.32
N GLU A 36 25.32 15.58 14.62
CA GLU A 36 25.46 16.24 15.93
C GLU A 36 24.23 17.09 16.24
N ALA A 37 23.79 17.92 15.30
CA ALA A 37 22.58 18.73 15.46
C ALA A 37 21.34 17.87 15.75
N ILE A 38 21.20 16.72 15.07
CA ILE A 38 20.10 15.77 15.33
C ILE A 38 20.25 15.12 16.71
N ASP A 39 21.45 14.65 17.09
CA ASP A 39 21.70 13.99 18.38
C ASP A 39 21.38 14.92 19.57
N GLU A 40 21.66 16.22 19.41
CA GLU A 40 21.48 17.25 20.42
C GLU A 40 20.11 17.94 20.35
N GLY A 41 19.25 17.56 19.39
CA GLY A 41 17.91 18.13 19.23
C GLY A 41 17.91 19.56 18.67
N ARG A 42 19.02 20.03 18.11
CA ARG A 42 19.13 21.32 17.42
C ARG A 42 18.58 21.23 15.99
N PHE A 43 17.29 20.95 15.86
CA PHE A 43 16.64 20.82 14.57
C PHE A 43 16.63 22.11 13.74
N ALA A 44 16.78 23.27 14.40
CA ALA A 44 16.91 24.57 13.73
C ALA A 44 18.21 24.71 12.91
N ASP A 45 19.26 23.94 13.22
CA ASP A 45 20.54 23.98 12.51
C ASP A 45 20.53 23.10 11.24
N LEU A 46 19.43 22.40 10.97
CA LEU A 46 19.29 21.53 9.81
C LEU A 46 18.98 22.31 8.53
N PRO A 47 19.33 21.75 7.35
CA PRO A 47 18.94 22.34 6.08
C PRO A 47 17.41 22.44 5.97
N VAL A 48 16.92 23.61 5.59
CA VAL A 48 15.50 23.91 5.47
C VAL A 48 14.83 23.06 4.37
N GLY A 49 13.54 22.78 4.54
CA GLY A 49 12.70 22.10 3.55
C GLY A 49 12.71 20.57 3.67
N ILE A 50 12.50 19.87 2.55
CA ILE A 50 12.39 18.38 2.50
C ILE A 50 13.62 17.67 3.10
N TYR A 51 14.80 18.30 3.03
CA TYR A 51 16.05 17.68 3.49
C TYR A 51 16.06 17.43 5.00
N ALA A 52 15.60 18.36 5.83
CA ALA A 52 15.50 18.16 7.28
C ALA A 52 14.74 16.87 7.65
N ARG A 53 13.58 16.65 7.03
CA ARG A 53 12.76 15.44 7.26
C ARG A 53 13.49 14.17 6.83
N SER A 54 14.15 14.20 5.67
CA SER A 54 14.91 13.04 5.19
C SER A 54 16.09 12.70 6.10
N TYR A 55 16.76 13.71 6.67
CA TYR A 55 17.92 13.51 7.53
C TYR A 55 17.52 12.93 8.89
N VAL A 56 16.46 13.47 9.49
CA VAL A 56 15.91 12.94 10.75
C VAL A 56 15.40 11.52 10.56
N ARG A 57 14.75 11.21 9.43
CA ARG A 57 14.29 9.85 9.14
C ARG A 57 15.46 8.87 8.94
N ALA A 58 16.48 9.26 8.20
CA ALA A 58 17.67 8.42 8.02
C ALA A 58 18.39 8.14 9.35
N PHE A 59 18.47 9.14 10.24
CA PHE A 59 18.98 8.94 11.60
C PHE A 59 18.09 7.98 12.41
N ALA A 60 16.78 8.22 12.40
CA ALA A 60 15.79 7.39 13.10
C ALA A 60 15.86 5.93 12.65
N ASP A 61 16.00 5.68 11.35
CA ASP A 61 16.14 4.34 10.78
C ASP A 61 17.46 3.69 11.22
N ALA A 62 18.58 4.44 11.24
CA ALA A 62 19.88 3.93 11.70
C ALA A 62 19.86 3.54 13.19
N VAL A 63 19.16 4.32 14.02
CA VAL A 63 18.98 4.01 15.46
C VAL A 63 17.73 3.20 15.75
N GLY A 64 16.99 2.79 14.71
CA GLY A 64 15.73 2.06 14.74
C GLY A 64 14.72 2.57 15.77
N LEU A 65 14.49 3.87 15.75
CA LEU A 65 13.42 4.55 16.50
C LEU A 65 12.06 4.14 15.92
N ASP A 66 11.04 3.99 16.77
CA ASP A 66 9.70 3.65 16.29
C ASP A 66 9.06 4.81 15.50
N THR A 67 8.18 4.45 14.57
CA THR A 67 7.40 5.36 13.74
C THR A 67 6.54 6.33 14.55
N ALA A 68 6.00 5.90 15.70
CA ALA A 68 5.21 6.77 16.56
C ALA A 68 6.07 7.86 17.23
N GLU A 69 7.27 7.51 17.68
CA GLU A 69 8.21 8.46 18.29
C GLU A 69 8.76 9.44 17.26
N LEU A 70 9.05 8.96 16.04
CA LEU A 70 9.46 9.81 14.93
C LEU A 70 8.39 10.85 14.57
N ALA A 71 7.10 10.47 14.61
CA ALA A 71 5.99 11.37 14.32
C ALA A 71 5.89 12.56 15.29
N ALA A 72 6.35 12.40 16.53
CA ALA A 72 6.42 13.48 17.51
C ALA A 72 7.55 14.50 17.21
N ILE A 73 8.60 14.08 16.49
CA ILE A 73 9.77 14.90 16.17
C ILE A 73 9.58 15.70 14.87
N LEU A 74 8.88 15.13 13.88
CA LEU A 74 8.67 15.76 12.57
C LEU A 74 8.08 17.20 12.62
N PRO A 75 7.18 17.56 13.56
CA PRO A 75 6.67 18.93 13.68
C PRO A 75 7.69 19.94 14.23
N LEU A 76 8.77 19.50 14.89
CA LEU A 76 9.80 20.37 15.46
C LEU A 76 10.82 20.85 14.41
N LEU A 77 10.79 20.28 13.20
CA LEU A 77 11.70 20.62 12.12
C LEU A 77 11.35 21.99 11.53
N PRO A 78 12.37 22.78 11.09
CA PRO A 78 12.14 24.06 10.45
C PRO A 78 11.25 23.86 9.22
N THR A 79 10.05 24.44 9.30
CA THR A 79 9.03 24.39 8.25
C THR A 79 8.94 25.79 7.63
N GLU A 80 9.85 26.09 6.71
CA GLU A 80 9.64 27.16 5.74
C GLU A 80 9.22 26.52 4.42
N GLU A 81 8.28 27.17 3.72
CA GLU A 81 7.59 26.66 2.54
C GLU A 81 8.57 26.09 1.50
N ASP A 82 8.38 24.82 1.14
CA ASP A 82 9.04 24.22 0.00
C ASP A 82 8.81 25.12 -1.23
N PRO A 83 9.85 25.64 -1.90
CA PRO A 83 9.72 26.24 -3.23
C PRO A 83 9.54 25.16 -4.31
N LEU A 84 9.03 23.96 -3.97
CA LEU A 84 8.63 22.96 -4.94
C LEU A 84 7.11 22.88 -5.05
N PRO A 85 6.50 23.81 -5.79
CA PRO A 85 5.16 23.59 -6.30
C PRO A 85 5.14 22.38 -7.24
N ALA A 86 6.27 21.84 -7.71
CA ALA A 86 6.34 20.60 -8.46
C ALA A 86 5.91 19.35 -7.67
N ALA A 87 6.30 19.21 -6.38
CA ALA A 87 5.91 18.06 -5.58
C ALA A 87 4.44 18.14 -5.14
N ALA A 88 3.99 19.35 -4.75
CA ALA A 88 2.58 19.61 -4.48
C ALA A 88 1.71 19.43 -5.73
N ARG A 89 2.14 19.93 -6.89
CA ARG A 89 1.46 19.72 -8.19
C ARG A 89 1.50 18.26 -8.62
N ALA A 90 2.57 17.51 -8.37
CA ALA A 90 2.63 16.09 -8.67
C ALA A 90 1.63 15.31 -7.81
N ARG A 91 1.59 15.58 -6.50
CA ARG A 91 0.58 14.98 -5.59
C ARG A 91 -0.84 15.37 -6.00
N ALA A 92 -1.07 16.65 -6.31
CA ALA A 92 -2.36 17.15 -6.78
C ALA A 92 -2.76 16.56 -8.15
N ALA A 93 -1.81 16.36 -9.06
CA ALA A 93 -2.05 15.72 -10.35
C ALA A 93 -2.36 14.24 -10.21
N VAL A 94 -1.68 13.53 -9.28
CA VAL A 94 -2.00 12.14 -8.94
C VAL A 94 -3.39 12.04 -8.30
N ALA A 95 -3.70 12.93 -7.35
CA ALA A 95 -5.02 13.01 -6.71
C ALA A 95 -6.14 13.34 -7.72
N ALA A 96 -5.94 14.35 -8.58
CA ALA A 96 -6.87 14.70 -9.65
C ALA A 96 -7.03 13.57 -10.69
N ARG A 97 -5.98 12.76 -10.93
CA ARG A 97 -6.05 11.58 -11.81
C ARG A 97 -6.77 10.41 -11.14
N ALA A 98 -6.67 10.29 -9.81
CA ALA A 98 -7.45 9.33 -9.02
C ALA A 98 -8.94 9.71 -8.97
N GLU A 99 -9.26 11.00 -8.84
CA GLU A 99 -10.63 11.53 -8.89
C GLU A 99 -11.27 11.44 -10.29
N ARG A 100 -10.47 11.35 -11.35
CA ARG A 100 -10.99 11.14 -12.72
C ARG A 100 -11.55 9.75 -12.98
N VAL A 101 -11.37 8.78 -12.08
CA VAL A 101 -12.09 7.51 -12.17
C VAL A 101 -13.47 7.74 -11.56
N PRO A 102 -14.56 7.74 -12.35
CA PRO A 102 -15.89 7.96 -11.81
C PRO A 102 -16.18 6.93 -10.74
N ARG A 103 -16.65 7.37 -9.57
CA ARG A 103 -16.99 6.50 -8.42
C ARG A 103 -17.93 5.34 -8.79
N THR A 104 -18.68 5.46 -9.89
CA THR A 104 -19.58 4.43 -10.43
C THR A 104 -18.89 3.31 -11.22
N ARG A 105 -17.65 3.50 -11.71
CA ARG A 105 -16.97 2.49 -12.54
C ARG A 105 -16.47 1.29 -11.74
N VAL A 106 -16.14 1.49 -10.46
CA VAL A 106 -15.68 0.41 -9.56
C VAL A 106 -16.81 -0.59 -9.26
N PRO A 107 -18.02 -0.16 -8.81
CA PRO A 107 -19.13 -1.09 -8.63
C PRO A 107 -19.65 -1.67 -9.95
N ALA A 108 -19.60 -0.92 -11.06
CA ALA A 108 -19.97 -1.45 -12.38
C ALA A 108 -19.01 -2.58 -12.84
N ALA A 109 -17.71 -2.41 -12.64
CA ALA A 109 -16.70 -3.44 -12.92
C ALA A 109 -16.94 -4.70 -12.08
N ALA A 110 -17.18 -4.53 -10.77
CA ALA A 110 -17.51 -5.65 -9.89
C ALA A 110 -18.79 -6.38 -10.34
N GLY A 111 -19.82 -5.64 -10.76
CA GLY A 111 -21.05 -6.20 -11.32
C GLY A 111 -20.82 -7.02 -12.61
N LEU A 112 -19.95 -6.53 -13.50
CA LEU A 112 -19.59 -7.26 -14.72
C LEU A 112 -18.81 -8.56 -14.40
N ASP A 113 -17.87 -8.51 -13.47
CA ASP A 113 -17.12 -9.68 -13.01
C ASP A 113 -18.07 -10.73 -12.37
N LEU A 114 -19.02 -10.28 -11.54
CA LEU A 114 -20.07 -11.10 -10.96
C LEU A 114 -20.93 -11.79 -12.01
N LEU A 115 -21.40 -11.03 -13.01
CA LEU A 115 -22.21 -11.55 -14.11
C LEU A 115 -21.42 -12.58 -14.94
N LEU A 116 -20.16 -12.28 -15.27
CA LEU A 116 -19.29 -13.18 -16.02
C LEU A 116 -19.09 -14.50 -15.29
N LEU A 117 -18.79 -14.45 -13.98
CA LEU A 117 -18.60 -15.64 -13.15
C LEU A 117 -19.90 -16.42 -12.98
N PHE A 118 -21.05 -15.75 -12.88
CA PHE A 118 -22.34 -16.40 -12.82
C PHE A 118 -22.64 -17.18 -14.11
N ILE A 119 -22.41 -16.55 -15.27
CA ILE A 119 -22.58 -17.20 -16.58
C ILE A 119 -21.63 -18.39 -16.71
N LEU A 120 -20.35 -18.22 -16.36
CA LEU A 120 -19.35 -19.28 -16.43
C LEU A 120 -19.76 -20.50 -15.57
N ASN A 121 -20.17 -20.27 -14.33
CA ASN A 121 -20.65 -21.35 -13.45
C ASN A 121 -21.92 -22.00 -14.00
N ALA A 122 -22.89 -21.23 -14.48
CA ALA A 122 -24.11 -21.78 -15.08
C ALA A 122 -23.81 -22.68 -16.29
N VAL A 123 -22.85 -22.30 -17.13
CA VAL A 123 -22.37 -23.12 -18.26
C VAL A 123 -21.73 -24.40 -17.75
N ILE A 124 -20.82 -24.32 -16.77
CA ILE A 124 -20.16 -25.51 -16.18
C ILE A 124 -21.22 -26.49 -15.64
N VAL A 125 -22.19 -26.00 -14.87
CA VAL A 125 -23.26 -26.82 -14.30
C VAL A 125 -24.14 -27.46 -15.39
N ARG A 126 -24.50 -26.70 -16.44
CA ARG A 126 -25.27 -27.27 -17.57
C ARG A 126 -24.49 -28.35 -18.31
N VAL A 127 -23.20 -28.13 -18.57
CA VAL A 127 -22.36 -29.12 -19.25
C VAL A 127 -22.25 -30.40 -18.42
N VAL A 128 -21.97 -30.28 -17.13
CA VAL A 128 -21.91 -31.43 -16.21
C VAL A 128 -23.24 -32.20 -16.18
N ALA A 129 -24.36 -31.47 -16.08
CA ALA A 129 -25.69 -32.07 -16.12
C ALA A 129 -25.95 -32.84 -17.43
N MET A 130 -25.57 -32.29 -18.58
CA MET A 130 -25.68 -32.96 -19.88
C MET A 130 -24.82 -34.22 -19.95
N THR A 131 -23.55 -34.14 -19.50
CA THR A 131 -22.64 -35.30 -19.53
C THR A 131 -23.06 -36.43 -18.60
N CYS A 132 -23.68 -36.10 -17.46
CA CYS A 132 -24.17 -37.09 -16.51
C CYS A 132 -25.57 -37.61 -16.84
N GLY A 133 -26.28 -37.01 -17.81
CA GLY A 133 -27.67 -37.35 -18.15
C GLY A 133 -28.67 -37.02 -17.04
N ILE A 134 -28.31 -36.13 -16.11
CA ILE A 134 -29.13 -35.75 -14.96
C ILE A 134 -29.79 -34.39 -15.25
N GLY A 135 -31.08 -34.25 -14.92
CA GLY A 135 -31.76 -32.96 -15.03
C GLY A 135 -31.09 -31.91 -14.12
N ALA A 136 -30.81 -30.72 -14.65
CA ALA A 136 -30.11 -29.66 -13.90
C ALA A 136 -30.81 -29.30 -12.56
N GLY A 137 -32.14 -29.43 -12.49
CA GLY A 137 -32.90 -29.24 -11.26
C GLY A 137 -32.59 -30.27 -10.17
N ALA A 138 -32.29 -31.51 -10.54
CA ALA A 138 -31.96 -32.58 -9.59
C ALA A 138 -30.55 -32.39 -8.98
N LEU A 139 -29.62 -31.80 -9.73
CA LEU A 139 -28.28 -31.46 -9.22
C LEU A 139 -28.36 -30.40 -8.10
N LEU A 140 -29.24 -29.41 -8.28
CA LEU A 140 -29.43 -28.32 -7.32
C LEU A 140 -30.08 -28.80 -6.02
N THR A 141 -31.01 -29.77 -6.10
CA THR A 141 -31.71 -30.30 -4.92
C THR A 141 -30.90 -31.34 -4.16
N HIS A 142 -30.18 -32.22 -4.85
CA HIS A 142 -29.50 -33.36 -4.20
C HIS A 142 -28.04 -33.08 -3.86
N THR A 143 -27.39 -32.14 -4.55
CA THR A 143 -25.95 -31.87 -4.38
C THR A 143 -25.61 -30.38 -4.24
N PRO A 144 -26.26 -29.62 -3.32
CA PRO A 144 -26.01 -28.18 -3.19
C PRO A 144 -24.60 -27.87 -2.66
N LEU A 145 -24.07 -28.67 -1.73
CA LEU A 145 -22.76 -28.45 -1.12
C LEU A 145 -21.58 -28.49 -2.12
N PRO A 146 -21.41 -29.53 -2.95
CA PRO A 146 -20.32 -29.55 -3.92
C PRO A 146 -20.46 -28.46 -5.00
N LEU A 147 -21.68 -28.07 -5.34
CA LEU A 147 -21.96 -26.93 -6.23
C LEU A 147 -21.47 -25.61 -5.62
N ILE A 148 -21.77 -25.37 -4.35
CA ILE A 148 -21.30 -24.17 -3.63
C ILE A 148 -19.77 -24.15 -3.57
N VAL A 149 -19.12 -25.29 -3.28
CA VAL A 149 -17.66 -25.39 -3.24
C VAL A 149 -17.05 -25.09 -4.61
N LEU A 150 -17.58 -25.69 -5.69
CA LEU A 150 -17.11 -25.44 -7.06
C LEU A 150 -17.22 -23.96 -7.45
N CYS A 151 -18.36 -23.34 -7.15
CA CYS A 151 -18.58 -21.91 -7.39
C CYS A 151 -17.59 -21.05 -6.59
N ALA A 152 -17.41 -21.34 -5.30
CA ALA A 152 -16.50 -20.61 -4.42
C ALA A 152 -15.04 -20.75 -4.88
N THR A 153 -14.60 -21.94 -5.26
CA THR A 153 -13.23 -22.17 -5.79
C THR A 153 -13.01 -21.41 -7.08
N THR A 154 -13.99 -21.42 -7.99
CA THR A 154 -13.92 -20.69 -9.27
C THR A 154 -13.81 -19.19 -9.04
N TRP A 155 -14.59 -18.64 -8.11
CA TRP A 155 -14.50 -17.24 -7.70
C TRP A 155 -13.13 -16.90 -7.11
N VAL A 156 -12.67 -17.68 -6.13
CA VAL A 156 -11.38 -17.45 -5.47
C VAL A 156 -10.24 -17.48 -6.48
N LEU A 157 -10.23 -18.47 -7.38
CA LEU A 157 -9.20 -18.61 -8.40
C LEU A 157 -9.22 -17.46 -9.41
N TYR A 158 -10.40 -17.02 -9.84
CA TYR A 158 -10.56 -15.86 -10.73
C TYR A 158 -9.95 -14.60 -10.12
N PHE A 159 -10.30 -14.27 -8.88
CA PHE A 159 -9.79 -13.06 -8.22
C PHE A 159 -8.30 -13.14 -7.91
N ILE A 160 -7.80 -14.30 -7.47
CA ILE A 160 -6.36 -14.47 -7.23
C ILE A 160 -5.57 -14.30 -8.52
N LEU A 161 -6.01 -14.90 -9.63
CA LEU A 161 -5.29 -14.83 -10.91
C LEU A 161 -5.39 -13.45 -11.56
N LEU A 162 -6.58 -12.86 -11.65
CA LEU A 162 -6.75 -11.60 -12.37
C LEU A 162 -6.49 -10.38 -11.48
N ALA A 163 -7.14 -10.28 -10.32
CA ALA A 163 -6.91 -9.15 -9.44
C ALA A 163 -5.54 -9.23 -8.72
N GLY A 164 -5.15 -10.42 -8.28
CA GLY A 164 -3.89 -10.64 -7.58
C GLY A 164 -2.66 -10.57 -8.50
N VAL A 165 -2.59 -11.47 -9.49
CA VAL A 165 -1.40 -11.61 -10.38
C VAL A 165 -1.40 -10.57 -11.49
N HIS A 166 -2.50 -10.42 -12.23
CA HIS A 166 -2.56 -9.46 -13.35
C HIS A 166 -2.77 -8.01 -12.89
N GLY A 167 -3.17 -7.80 -11.63
CA GLY A 167 -3.40 -6.47 -11.06
C GLY A 167 -4.69 -5.79 -11.54
N ARG A 168 -5.51 -6.48 -12.34
CA ARG A 168 -6.80 -6.01 -12.86
C ARG A 168 -7.74 -7.16 -13.18
N THR A 169 -9.03 -7.02 -12.89
CA THR A 169 -10.08 -7.96 -13.32
C THR A 169 -10.59 -7.64 -14.74
N MET A 170 -11.31 -8.58 -15.38
CA MET A 170 -11.91 -8.31 -16.70
C MET A 170 -12.93 -7.17 -16.65
N GLY A 171 -13.73 -7.08 -15.59
CA GLY A 171 -14.64 -5.97 -15.34
C GLY A 171 -13.92 -4.63 -15.28
N GLN A 172 -12.76 -4.59 -14.62
CA GLN A 172 -11.92 -3.39 -14.55
C GLN A 172 -11.33 -3.01 -15.92
N VAL A 173 -10.97 -4.00 -16.75
CA VAL A 173 -10.51 -3.75 -18.13
C VAL A 173 -11.62 -3.14 -18.97
N VAL A 174 -12.82 -3.73 -18.94
CA VAL A 174 -13.97 -3.27 -19.74
C VAL A 174 -14.45 -1.88 -19.28
N CYS A 175 -14.47 -1.63 -17.98
CA CYS A 175 -14.85 -0.32 -17.43
C CYS A 175 -13.70 0.71 -17.49
N GLY A 176 -12.54 0.38 -18.05
CA GLY A 176 -11.42 1.31 -18.21
C GLY A 176 -10.85 1.83 -16.88
N VAL A 177 -10.78 0.97 -15.87
CA VAL A 177 -10.15 1.27 -14.59
C VAL A 177 -8.62 1.21 -14.77
N PRO A 178 -7.86 2.25 -14.36
CA PRO A 178 -6.42 2.33 -14.57
C PRO A 178 -5.62 1.25 -13.81
N ASP A 179 -4.34 1.06 -14.19
CA ASP A 179 -3.54 -0.05 -13.66
C ASP A 179 -3.14 0.24 -12.23
N ARG A 180 -3.24 -0.79 -11.40
CA ARG A 180 -2.71 -0.77 -10.04
C ARG A 180 -1.43 -1.58 -9.92
N ARG A 181 -0.73 -1.89 -11.02
CA ARG A 181 0.61 -2.51 -10.99
C ARG A 181 1.67 -1.50 -10.47
N PRO A 182 2.19 -1.62 -9.25
CA PRO A 182 3.50 -1.08 -8.92
C PRO A 182 4.59 -1.90 -9.61
N GLU A 183 5.71 -1.25 -9.91
CA GLU A 183 6.92 -1.80 -10.53
C GLU A 183 7.67 -2.83 -9.64
N CYS A 184 7.10 -3.21 -8.50
CA CYS A 184 7.73 -4.04 -7.48
C CYS A 184 7.59 -5.57 -7.75
N PRO A 185 8.53 -6.39 -7.24
CA PRO A 185 8.52 -7.84 -7.45
C PRO A 185 7.27 -8.53 -6.87
N LEU A 186 6.81 -9.59 -7.53
CA LEU A 186 5.66 -10.42 -7.13
C LEU A 186 5.91 -11.15 -5.80
N ARG A 187 5.64 -10.48 -4.68
CA ARG A 187 5.56 -11.11 -3.35
C ARG A 187 4.13 -11.60 -3.09
N LEU A 188 3.98 -12.84 -2.59
CA LEU A 188 2.69 -13.49 -2.31
C LEU A 188 1.75 -12.61 -1.44
N ARG A 189 2.30 -11.94 -0.42
CA ARG A 189 1.54 -11.01 0.45
C ARG A 189 0.90 -9.88 -0.34
N VAL A 190 1.59 -9.35 -1.36
CA VAL A 190 1.08 -8.24 -2.19
C VAL A 190 -0.04 -8.73 -3.10
N ILE A 191 0.08 -9.93 -3.65
CA ILE A 191 -0.96 -10.57 -4.49
C ILE A 191 -2.24 -10.78 -3.68
N LEU A 192 -2.12 -11.34 -2.47
CA LEU A 192 -3.26 -11.56 -1.57
C LEU A 192 -3.94 -10.25 -1.16
N LEU A 193 -3.17 -9.24 -0.78
CA LEU A 193 -3.71 -7.92 -0.43
C LEU A 193 -4.44 -7.25 -1.60
N ARG A 194 -3.96 -7.42 -2.83
CA ARG A 194 -4.65 -6.91 -4.03
C ARG A 194 -5.95 -7.66 -4.31
N ALA A 195 -5.96 -8.98 -4.17
CA ALA A 195 -7.16 -9.77 -4.38
C ALA A 195 -8.27 -9.38 -3.38
N VAL A 196 -7.91 -9.14 -2.11
CA VAL A 196 -8.85 -8.68 -1.08
C VAL A 196 -9.33 -7.24 -1.33
N ASN A 197 -8.40 -6.33 -1.65
CA ASN A 197 -8.74 -4.91 -1.87
C ASN A 197 -9.31 -4.61 -3.26
N ALA A 198 -9.49 -5.62 -4.12
CA ALA A 198 -10.17 -5.45 -5.41
C ALA A 198 -11.63 -5.04 -5.23
N TRP A 199 -12.21 -5.32 -4.06
CA TRP A 199 -13.61 -5.07 -3.71
C TRP A 199 -13.81 -3.99 -2.64
N ALA A 200 -12.73 -3.47 -2.06
CA ALA A 200 -12.83 -2.40 -1.09
C ALA A 200 -13.24 -1.09 -1.80
N PRO A 201 -14.30 -0.40 -1.35
CA PRO A 201 -14.59 0.94 -1.81
C PRO A 201 -13.36 1.83 -1.54
N ALA A 202 -13.05 2.70 -2.51
CA ALA A 202 -12.01 3.70 -2.31
C ALA A 202 -12.59 4.78 -1.39
N ASP A 203 -12.33 4.64 -0.09
CA ASP A 203 -12.62 5.65 0.92
C ASP A 203 -11.69 6.87 0.76
#